data_AF-A0AAW9TVM7-F1
#
_entry.id   AF-A0AAW9TVM7-F1
#
_cell.length_a   1.000
_cell.length_b   1.000
_cell.length_c   1.000
_cell.angle_alpha   90.00
_cell.angle_beta   90.00
_cell.angle_gamma   90.00
#
_symmetry.space_group_name_H-M   'P 1'
#
loop_
_entity.id
_entity.type
_entity.pdbx_description
1 polymer ?
#
loop_
_entity_poly.entity_id
_entity_poly.type
_entity_poly.pdbx_seq_one_letter_code
_entity_poly.pdbx_strand_id
1 'polypeptide(L)'
;MHKRLLVVAAFVVATIPLAVTSAKAGANVNIIDGDTIHMDGITIRILELDTPETFKSRCENELVLGLAAKEHLRSLLDSGTVTYEATGTDRYGRTLAKVHVSGVNVGEQMVRDGVALPYQPGKEAKLARLRHWCGPDARLEDRFSKRKPKAAKPETAASPLMTPIAAYRNCAEARAAGAAPSKLDRDGLSCE
;
A
#
# COMPACT_ATOMS: atom_id res chain seq x y z
N MET A 1 -30.12 -58.56 39.13
CA MET A 1 -28.97 -57.69 39.50
C MET A 1 -28.20 -57.36 38.22
N HIS A 2 -28.38 -56.16 37.66
CA HIS A 2 -27.71 -55.75 36.41
C HIS A 2 -26.50 -54.87 36.76
N LYS A 3 -25.29 -55.42 36.55
CA LYS A 3 -24.04 -54.66 36.70
C LYS A 3 -23.93 -53.66 35.55
N ARG A 4 -24.06 -52.37 35.85
CA ARG A 4 -23.79 -51.29 34.90
C ARG A 4 -22.27 -51.15 34.74
N LEU A 5 -21.77 -51.48 33.56
CA LEU A 5 -20.37 -51.31 33.19
C LEU A 5 -20.14 -49.82 32.87
N LEU A 6 -19.35 -49.13 33.69
CA LEU A 6 -18.91 -47.76 33.42
C LEU A 6 -17.75 -47.80 32.42
N VAL A 7 -17.98 -47.32 31.20
CA VAL A 7 -16.92 -47.10 30.20
C VAL A 7 -16.35 -45.70 30.43
N VAL A 8 -15.14 -45.62 30.99
CA VAL A 8 -14.39 -44.36 31.10
C VAL A 8 -13.69 -44.13 29.77
N ALA A 9 -14.19 -43.22 28.95
CA ALA A 9 -13.53 -42.79 27.72
C ALA A 9 -12.34 -41.90 28.08
N ALA A 10 -11.12 -42.42 27.91
CA ALA A 10 -9.89 -41.66 28.05
C ALA A 10 -9.74 -40.69 26.87
N PHE A 11 -9.94 -39.39 27.11
CA PHE A 11 -9.65 -38.33 26.15
C PHE A 11 -8.13 -38.16 26.06
N VAL A 12 -7.49 -38.73 25.04
CA VAL A 12 -6.09 -38.47 24.71
C VAL A 12 -6.01 -37.11 24.03
N VAL A 13 -5.54 -36.10 24.75
CA VAL A 13 -5.26 -34.77 24.18
C VAL A 13 -3.98 -34.87 23.35
N ALA A 14 -4.14 -35.01 22.03
CA ALA A 14 -3.02 -34.99 21.09
C ALA A 14 -2.48 -33.56 20.96
N THR A 15 -1.32 -33.29 21.55
CA THR A 15 -0.61 -32.02 21.37
C THR A 15 0.02 -31.99 19.97
N ILE A 16 -0.51 -31.16 19.07
CA ILE A 16 0.10 -30.93 17.75
C ILE A 16 1.38 -30.10 17.97
N PRO A 17 2.58 -30.61 17.63
CA PRO A 17 3.81 -29.86 17.82
C PRO A 17 3.87 -28.70 16.82
N LEU A 18 4.12 -27.48 17.33
CA LEU A 18 4.43 -26.33 16.51
C LEU A 18 5.85 -26.52 15.94
N ALA A 19 5.98 -26.60 14.62
CA ALA A 19 7.28 -26.75 13.98
C ALA A 19 8.01 -25.40 13.97
N VAL A 20 9.10 -25.30 14.74
CA VAL A 20 10.03 -24.17 14.70
C VAL A 20 11.21 -24.56 13.81
N THR A 21 11.42 -23.80 12.74
CA THR A 21 12.53 -24.01 11.81
C THR A 21 13.54 -22.87 11.97
N SER A 22 14.83 -23.18 11.89
CA SER A 22 15.93 -22.24 12.09
C SER A 22 16.93 -22.27 10.94
N ALA A 23 17.30 -21.10 10.45
CA ALA A 23 18.30 -20.87 9.42
C ALA A 23 19.30 -19.80 9.88
N LYS A 24 20.59 -20.00 9.61
CA LYS A 24 21.61 -18.99 9.93
C LYS A 24 21.52 -17.84 8.94
N ALA A 25 21.51 -16.59 9.41
CA ALA A 25 21.59 -15.43 8.51
C ALA A 25 22.85 -15.50 7.64
N GLY A 26 22.64 -15.23 6.36
CA GLY A 26 23.66 -15.35 5.31
C GLY A 26 23.51 -16.56 4.40
N ALA A 27 22.69 -17.57 4.74
CA ALA A 27 22.40 -18.68 3.83
C ALA A 27 20.88 -18.79 3.56
N ASN A 28 20.46 -18.37 2.36
CA ASN A 28 19.17 -18.62 1.73
C ASN A 28 17.92 -17.80 2.14
N VAL A 29 18.06 -16.61 2.73
CA VAL A 29 16.90 -15.69 2.85
C VAL A 29 16.89 -14.72 1.69
N ASN A 30 15.92 -14.87 0.78
CA ASN A 30 15.67 -13.94 -0.31
C ASN A 30 14.46 -13.05 0.02
N ILE A 31 14.64 -11.74 0.02
CA ILE A 31 13.57 -10.81 0.40
C ILE A 31 12.81 -10.36 -0.84
N ILE A 32 11.50 -10.60 -0.87
CA ILE A 32 10.64 -10.28 -2.00
C ILE A 32 10.16 -8.83 -1.87
N ASP A 33 9.55 -8.49 -0.73
CA ASP A 33 9.09 -7.14 -0.34
C ASP A 33 9.24 -6.98 1.20
N GLY A 34 8.68 -5.92 1.77
CA GLY A 34 8.83 -5.59 3.19
C GLY A 34 8.13 -6.55 4.17
N ASP A 35 7.32 -7.49 3.69
CA ASP A 35 6.61 -8.45 4.55
C ASP A 35 6.61 -9.89 4.02
N THR A 36 7.27 -10.14 2.89
CA THR A 36 7.38 -11.45 2.25
C THR A 36 8.84 -11.83 2.01
N ILE A 37 9.24 -13.01 2.51
CA ILE A 37 10.57 -13.60 2.31
C ILE A 37 10.46 -14.98 1.66
N HIS A 38 11.53 -15.43 1.02
CA HIS A 38 11.68 -16.79 0.52
C HIS A 38 12.88 -17.42 1.22
N MET A 39 12.65 -18.54 1.90
CA MET A 39 13.65 -19.23 2.73
C MET A 39 13.32 -20.72 2.73
N ASP A 40 14.35 -21.58 2.72
CA ASP A 40 14.18 -23.03 2.77
C ASP A 40 13.23 -23.60 1.68
N GLY A 41 13.22 -22.98 0.50
CA GLY A 41 12.38 -23.37 -0.63
C GLY A 41 10.90 -23.00 -0.49
N ILE A 42 10.51 -22.29 0.57
CA ILE A 42 9.14 -21.82 0.80
C ILE A 42 9.05 -20.29 0.77
N THR A 43 7.89 -19.78 0.36
CA THR A 43 7.59 -18.34 0.43
C THR A 43 6.78 -18.08 1.69
N ILE A 44 7.32 -17.24 2.56
CA ILE A 44 6.75 -16.90 3.86
C ILE A 44 6.18 -15.48 3.80
N ARG A 45 4.91 -15.33 4.18
CA ARG A 45 4.31 -14.04 4.54
C ARG A 45 4.44 -13.87 6.05
N ILE A 46 5.24 -12.90 6.45
CA ILE A 46 5.48 -12.58 7.85
C ILE A 46 4.16 -12.09 8.45
N LEU A 47 3.77 -12.60 9.61
CA LEU A 47 2.53 -12.24 10.30
C LEU A 47 2.64 -10.90 11.02
N GLU A 48 1.47 -10.36 11.42
CA GLU A 48 1.32 -9.19 12.32
C GLU A 48 1.65 -7.82 11.70
N LEU A 49 2.19 -7.76 10.48
CA LEU A 49 2.48 -6.51 9.76
C LEU A 49 1.92 -6.45 8.33
N ASP A 50 1.80 -5.23 7.82
CA ASP A 50 1.60 -4.88 6.41
C ASP A 50 2.65 -3.82 6.02
N THR A 51 3.34 -4.05 4.89
CA THR A 51 4.29 -3.08 4.32
C THR A 51 3.80 -2.51 2.99
N PRO A 52 4.31 -1.33 2.58
CA PRO A 52 4.01 -0.79 1.26
C PRO A 52 4.48 -1.73 0.15
N GLU A 53 3.66 -1.88 -0.90
CA GLU A 53 3.92 -2.82 -1.99
C GLU A 53 5.08 -2.36 -2.90
N THR A 54 5.95 -3.28 -3.32
CA THR A 54 7.06 -2.98 -4.26
C THR A 54 6.76 -3.36 -5.73
N PHE A 55 5.91 -4.38 -5.93
CA PHE A 55 5.55 -4.87 -7.27
C PHE A 55 4.26 -4.27 -7.81
N LYS A 56 3.24 -4.16 -6.96
CA LYS A 56 1.90 -3.66 -7.31
C LYS A 56 1.54 -2.42 -6.50
N SER A 57 2.52 -1.54 -6.29
CA SER A 57 2.27 -0.21 -5.74
C SER A 57 1.17 0.50 -6.53
N ARG A 58 0.52 1.46 -5.88
CA ARG A 58 -0.63 2.22 -6.35
C ARG A 58 -0.26 3.67 -6.60
N CYS A 59 0.83 4.13 -5.99
CA CYS A 59 1.46 5.41 -6.24
C CYS A 59 3.00 5.30 -6.13
N GLU A 60 3.70 6.35 -6.55
CA GLU A 60 5.17 6.45 -6.44
C GLU A 60 5.63 6.41 -4.97
N ASN A 61 4.93 7.12 -4.07
CA ASN A 61 5.32 7.17 -2.66
C ASN A 61 5.26 5.79 -1.99
N GLU A 62 4.24 4.98 -2.29
CA GLU A 62 4.16 3.60 -1.81
C GLU A 62 5.33 2.75 -2.32
N LEU A 63 5.75 2.93 -3.58
CA LEU A 63 6.92 2.23 -4.11
C LEU A 63 8.21 2.60 -3.34
N VAL A 64 8.44 3.90 -3.13
CA VAL A 64 9.62 4.41 -2.41
C VAL A 64 9.64 3.86 -0.97
N LEU A 65 8.51 3.97 -0.27
CA LEU A 65 8.36 3.45 1.09
C LEU A 65 8.52 1.92 1.14
N GLY A 66 8.01 1.20 0.13
CA GLY A 66 8.11 -0.26 0.06
C GLY A 66 9.54 -0.74 -0.17
N LEU A 67 10.31 -0.02 -0.99
CA LEU A 67 11.74 -0.29 -1.17
C LEU A 67 12.54 -0.01 0.10
N ALA A 68 12.21 1.06 0.83
CA ALA A 68 12.82 1.36 2.12
C ALA A 68 12.48 0.28 3.17
N ALA A 69 11.23 -0.16 3.26
CA ALA A 69 10.81 -1.24 4.16
C ALA A 69 11.52 -2.56 3.83
N LYS A 70 11.65 -2.89 2.54
CA LYS A 70 12.40 -4.07 2.07
C LYS A 70 13.87 -4.03 2.52
N GLU A 71 14.53 -2.90 2.38
CA GLU A 71 15.93 -2.73 2.77
C GLU A 71 16.12 -2.76 4.30
N HIS A 72 15.15 -2.21 5.04
CA HIS A 72 15.13 -2.30 6.50
C HIS A 72 14.97 -3.74 6.98
N LEU A 73 14.03 -4.49 6.38
CA LEU A 73 13.87 -5.92 6.64
C LEU A 73 15.17 -6.68 6.36
N ARG A 74 15.87 -6.35 5.27
CA ARG A 74 17.17 -6.94 4.95
C ARG A 74 18.20 -6.72 6.03
N SER A 75 18.37 -5.46 6.45
CA SER A 75 19.31 -5.10 7.52
C SER A 75 18.99 -5.82 8.82
N LEU A 76 17.69 -5.96 9.14
CA LEU A 76 17.24 -6.66 10.33
C LEU A 76 17.55 -8.16 10.25
N LEU A 77 17.24 -8.83 9.15
CA LEU A 77 17.50 -10.26 8.98
C LEU A 77 19.00 -10.59 8.87
N ASP A 78 19.80 -9.70 8.27
CA ASP A 78 21.26 -9.85 8.19
C ASP A 78 21.96 -9.73 9.55
N SER A 79 21.25 -9.24 10.59
CA SER A 79 21.82 -9.00 11.93
C SER A 79 22.01 -10.27 12.78
N GLY A 80 21.45 -11.43 12.39
CA GLY A 80 21.64 -12.66 13.15
C GLY A 80 20.76 -13.82 12.71
N THR A 81 20.77 -14.93 13.44
CA THR A 81 20.07 -16.17 13.04
C THR A 81 18.57 -15.94 12.87
N VAL A 82 18.03 -16.35 11.72
CA VAL A 82 16.61 -16.22 11.38
C VAL A 82 15.89 -17.52 11.74
N THR A 83 14.76 -17.42 12.45
CA THR A 83 13.88 -18.55 12.73
C THR A 83 12.45 -18.19 12.37
N TYR A 84 11.62 -19.20 12.14
CA TYR A 84 10.19 -18.98 11.92
C TYR A 84 9.33 -20.05 12.55
N GLU A 85 8.11 -19.65 12.90
CA GLU A 85 7.05 -20.49 13.43
C GLU A 85 5.86 -20.44 12.46
N ALA A 86 5.67 -21.52 11.70
CA ALA A 86 4.59 -21.59 10.72
C ALA A 86 3.24 -21.82 11.40
N THR A 87 2.22 -21.07 10.97
CA THR A 87 0.85 -21.16 11.52
C THR A 87 -0.17 -21.64 10.50
N GLY A 88 0.16 -21.62 9.20
CA GLY A 88 -0.75 -22.05 8.13
C GLY A 88 -0.28 -21.58 6.75
N THR A 89 -1.21 -21.56 5.81
CA THR A 89 -0.96 -21.14 4.42
C THR A 89 -2.08 -20.22 3.96
N ASP A 90 -1.74 -19.16 3.23
CA ASP A 90 -2.73 -18.27 2.63
C ASP A 90 -3.30 -18.81 1.31
N ARG A 91 -4.31 -18.13 0.77
CA ARG A 91 -4.96 -18.52 -0.50
C ARG A 91 -4.04 -18.45 -1.73
N TYR A 92 -2.86 -17.84 -1.61
CA TYR A 92 -1.86 -17.73 -2.66
C TYR A 92 -0.78 -18.79 -2.54
N GLY A 93 -0.87 -19.68 -1.55
CA GLY A 93 0.09 -20.75 -1.30
C GLY A 93 1.32 -20.30 -0.51
N ARG A 94 1.32 -19.10 0.09
CA ARG A 94 2.42 -18.65 0.96
C ARG A 94 2.23 -19.19 2.37
N THR A 95 3.30 -19.66 2.98
CA THR A 95 3.31 -20.01 4.40
C THR A 95 3.11 -18.74 5.23
N LEU A 96 2.17 -18.77 6.16
CA LEU A 96 1.99 -17.74 7.18
C LEU A 96 2.86 -18.09 8.37
N ALA A 97 3.77 -17.21 8.78
CA ALA A 97 4.66 -17.47 9.90
C ALA A 97 5.03 -16.22 10.70
N LYS A 98 5.30 -16.43 11.99
CA LYS A 98 6.06 -15.46 12.79
C LYS A 98 7.54 -15.64 12.50
N VAL A 99 8.24 -14.56 12.18
CA VAL A 99 9.68 -14.59 11.89
C VAL A 99 10.43 -13.89 13.00
N HIS A 100 11.53 -14.48 13.43
CA HIS A 100 12.40 -13.93 14.45
C HIS A 100 13.83 -13.82 13.94
N VAL A 101 14.56 -12.80 14.40
CA VAL A 101 16.01 -12.69 14.23
C VAL A 101 16.68 -12.60 15.59
N SER A 102 17.57 -13.54 15.89
CA SER A 102 18.22 -13.64 17.21
C SER A 102 17.21 -13.61 18.37
N GLY A 103 16.01 -14.18 18.18
CA GLY A 103 14.92 -14.20 19.16
C GLY A 103 14.00 -12.97 19.18
N VAL A 104 14.27 -11.93 18.37
CA VAL A 104 13.42 -10.74 18.26
C VAL A 104 12.36 -10.93 17.19
N ASN A 105 11.08 -10.68 17.51
CA ASN A 105 9.97 -10.72 16.55
C ASN A 105 10.17 -9.61 15.49
N VAL A 106 10.35 -10.04 14.23
CA VAL A 106 10.60 -9.17 13.08
C VAL A 106 9.38 -8.32 12.74
N GLY A 107 8.18 -8.91 12.77
CA GLY A 107 6.94 -8.20 12.44
C GLY A 107 6.69 -7.03 13.39
N GLU A 108 6.84 -7.27 14.69
CA GLU A 108 6.74 -6.20 15.69
C GLU A 108 7.85 -5.15 15.55
N GLN A 109 9.08 -5.58 15.27
CA GLN A 109 10.21 -4.66 15.11
C GLN A 109 10.00 -3.72 13.93
N MET A 110 9.57 -4.23 12.78
CA MET A 110 9.24 -3.44 11.59
C MET A 110 8.14 -2.40 11.86
N VAL A 111 7.13 -2.75 12.66
CA VAL A 111 6.08 -1.81 13.08
C VAL A 111 6.63 -0.75 14.04
N ARG A 112 7.45 -1.14 15.02
CA ARG A 112 8.10 -0.19 15.95
C ARG A 112 9.00 0.79 15.22
N ASP A 113 9.69 0.34 14.18
CA ASP A 113 10.60 1.15 13.37
C ASP A 113 9.87 2.06 12.36
N GLY A 114 8.54 1.96 12.28
CA GLY A 114 7.70 2.84 11.45
C GLY A 114 7.74 2.54 9.95
N VAL A 115 8.32 1.40 9.55
CA VAL A 115 8.38 0.95 8.15
C VAL A 115 7.24 0.00 7.77
N ALA A 116 6.39 -0.37 8.74
CA ALA A 116 5.22 -1.21 8.56
C ALA A 116 4.04 -0.74 9.43
N LEU A 117 2.83 -1.16 9.06
CA LEU A 117 1.62 -1.00 9.87
C LEU A 117 1.20 -2.35 10.48
N PRO A 118 0.54 -2.37 11.65
CA PRO A 118 -0.08 -3.59 12.15
C PRO A 118 -1.06 -4.18 11.14
N TYR A 119 -0.99 -5.49 10.90
CA TYR A 119 -1.89 -6.15 9.95
C TYR A 119 -3.35 -6.03 10.40
N GLN A 120 -4.22 -5.62 9.47
CA GLN A 120 -5.67 -5.64 9.64
C GLN A 120 -6.35 -6.23 8.40
N PRO A 121 -7.27 -7.20 8.58
CA PRO A 121 -7.98 -7.80 7.47
C PRO A 121 -9.10 -6.89 6.94
N GLY A 122 -9.52 -7.15 5.70
CA GLY A 122 -10.71 -6.52 5.12
C GLY A 122 -10.41 -5.33 4.19
N LYS A 123 -11.44 -4.96 3.43
CA LYS A 123 -11.35 -3.92 2.38
C LYS A 123 -11.07 -2.53 2.97
N GLU A 124 -11.70 -2.20 4.10
CA GLU A 124 -11.53 -0.91 4.76
C GLU A 124 -10.10 -0.71 5.29
N ALA A 125 -9.54 -1.72 5.96
CA ALA A 125 -8.14 -1.71 6.38
C ALA A 125 -7.18 -1.58 5.19
N LYS A 126 -7.50 -2.23 4.06
CA LYS A 126 -6.73 -2.09 2.82
C LYS A 126 -6.78 -0.68 2.24
N LEU A 127 -7.93 -0.03 2.29
CA LEU A 127 -8.06 1.36 1.84
C LEU A 127 -7.33 2.30 2.80
N ALA A 128 -7.41 2.07 4.11
CA ALA A 128 -6.76 2.89 5.13
C ALA A 128 -5.23 2.88 4.99
N ARG A 129 -4.60 1.70 4.87
CA ARG A 129 -3.14 1.61 4.65
C ARG A 129 -2.72 2.27 3.33
N LEU A 130 -3.53 2.09 2.28
CA LEU A 130 -3.26 2.70 0.98
C LEU A 130 -3.30 4.23 1.09
N ARG A 131 -4.29 4.80 1.81
CA ARG A 131 -4.35 6.24 2.04
C ARG A 131 -3.23 6.75 2.94
N HIS A 132 -2.74 5.92 3.85
CA HIS A 132 -1.58 6.25 4.67
C HIS A 132 -0.30 6.40 3.80
N TRP A 133 -0.08 5.52 2.82
CA TRP A 133 1.10 5.58 1.96
C TRP A 133 0.94 6.46 0.72
N CYS A 134 -0.26 6.57 0.15
CA CYS A 134 -0.50 7.32 -1.10
C CYS A 134 -1.25 8.64 -0.92
N GLY A 135 -1.73 8.95 0.28
CA GLY A 135 -2.50 10.16 0.57
C GLY A 135 -4.03 9.93 0.57
N PRO A 136 -4.81 10.93 1.03
CA PRO A 136 -6.22 10.77 1.37
C PRO A 136 -7.13 10.37 0.20
N ASP A 137 -6.75 10.77 -1.03
CA ASP A 137 -7.56 10.54 -2.23
C ASP A 137 -7.36 9.16 -2.87
N ALA A 138 -6.45 8.35 -2.32
CA ALA A 138 -6.11 7.05 -2.88
C ALA A 138 -7.31 6.08 -2.90
N ARG A 139 -7.40 5.28 -3.97
CA ARG A 139 -8.48 4.33 -4.23
C ARG A 139 -7.95 2.95 -4.54
N LEU A 140 -8.72 1.91 -4.19
CA LEU A 140 -8.30 0.53 -4.40
C LEU A 140 -8.16 0.15 -5.88
N GLU A 141 -8.74 0.93 -6.77
CA GLU A 141 -8.77 0.75 -8.21
C GLU A 141 -7.52 1.36 -8.90
N ASP A 142 -6.82 2.28 -8.24
CA ASP A 142 -5.68 3.01 -8.80
C ASP A 142 -4.62 2.04 -9.29
N ARG A 143 -4.13 2.12 -10.53
CA ARG A 143 -3.05 1.23 -10.98
C ARG A 143 -1.82 2.06 -11.26
N PHE A 144 -0.82 1.97 -10.39
CA PHE A 144 0.50 2.49 -10.72
C PHE A 144 1.06 1.64 -11.85
N SER A 145 0.96 2.17 -13.07
CA SER A 145 1.58 1.53 -14.20
C SER A 145 3.05 1.88 -14.18
N LYS A 146 3.95 0.89 -14.07
CA LYS A 146 5.36 1.07 -14.45
C LYS A 146 5.53 1.43 -15.94
N ARG A 147 4.43 1.54 -16.72
CA ARG A 147 4.46 2.12 -18.06
C ARG A 147 4.73 3.61 -17.91
N LYS A 148 5.74 4.13 -18.64
CA LYS A 148 5.96 5.57 -18.81
C LYS A 148 4.61 6.26 -18.90
N PRO A 149 4.35 7.35 -18.14
CA PRO A 149 3.13 8.11 -18.34
C PRO A 149 3.08 8.43 -19.83
N LYS A 150 2.05 7.93 -20.52
CA LYS A 150 1.70 8.51 -21.81
C LYS A 150 1.48 9.96 -21.45
N ALA A 151 2.32 10.86 -21.97
CA ALA A 151 2.25 12.30 -21.70
C ALA A 151 0.79 12.64 -21.51
N ALA A 152 0.44 13.12 -20.32
CA ALA A 152 -0.96 13.41 -20.00
C ALA A 152 -1.49 14.09 -21.24
N LYS A 153 -2.47 13.47 -21.92
CA LYS A 153 -3.25 14.24 -22.87
C LYS A 153 -3.66 15.42 -22.02
N PRO A 154 -3.26 16.66 -22.37
CA PRO A 154 -3.52 17.80 -21.51
C PRO A 154 -4.96 17.63 -21.09
N GLU A 155 -5.19 17.48 -19.77
CA GLU A 155 -6.52 17.59 -19.23
C GLU A 155 -7.08 18.78 -19.96
N THR A 156 -8.14 18.54 -20.74
CA THR A 156 -8.77 19.54 -21.58
C THR A 156 -8.79 20.76 -20.72
N ALA A 157 -7.89 21.71 -21.01
CA ALA A 157 -7.76 22.90 -20.20
C ALA A 157 -9.19 23.35 -20.08
N ALA A 158 -9.69 23.50 -18.84
CA ALA A 158 -10.94 24.20 -18.63
C ALA A 158 -10.82 25.40 -19.56
N SER A 159 -11.65 25.37 -20.63
CA SER A 159 -11.57 26.31 -21.73
C SER A 159 -11.30 27.64 -21.08
N PRO A 160 -10.15 28.30 -21.37
CA PRO A 160 -9.62 29.36 -20.51
C PRO A 160 -10.81 30.24 -20.20
N LEU A 161 -11.17 30.25 -18.91
CA LEU A 161 -12.38 30.88 -18.41
C LEU A 161 -12.49 32.16 -19.20
N MET A 162 -13.52 32.18 -20.05
CA MET A 162 -13.93 33.33 -20.81
C MET A 162 -13.86 34.45 -19.80
N THR A 163 -12.88 35.35 -19.94
CA THR A 163 -12.84 36.57 -19.14
C THR A 163 -14.27 37.09 -19.25
N PRO A 164 -14.99 37.34 -18.14
CA PRO A 164 -16.32 37.88 -18.28
C PRO A 164 -16.14 39.13 -19.13
N ILE A 165 -16.67 39.10 -20.35
CA ILE A 165 -16.73 40.29 -21.18
C ILE A 165 -17.58 41.20 -20.33
N ALA A 166 -16.94 42.16 -19.65
CA ALA A 166 -17.66 43.14 -18.87
C ALA A 166 -18.60 43.83 -19.87
N ALA A 167 -19.89 43.52 -19.76
CA ALA A 167 -20.90 44.12 -20.61
C ALA A 167 -21.11 45.54 -20.09
N TYR A 168 -20.33 46.49 -20.61
CA TYR A 168 -20.55 47.90 -20.36
C TYR A 168 -21.89 48.31 -20.99
N ARG A 169 -22.67 49.15 -20.32
CA ARG A 169 -23.96 49.62 -20.86
C ARG A 169 -23.77 50.52 -22.07
N ASN A 170 -22.63 51.21 -22.18
CA ASN A 170 -22.29 52.08 -23.30
C ASN A 170 -20.77 52.33 -23.37
N CYS A 171 -20.32 52.97 -24.46
CA CYS A 171 -18.90 53.24 -24.72
C CYS A 171 -18.23 54.21 -23.72
N ALA A 172 -19.00 55.04 -22.99
CA ALA A 172 -18.42 55.96 -22.00
C ALA A 172 -17.96 55.22 -20.75
N GLU A 173 -18.77 54.25 -20.29
CA GLU A 173 -18.44 53.37 -19.17
C GLU A 173 -17.19 52.53 -19.46
N ALA A 174 -17.07 52.01 -20.70
CA ALA A 174 -15.91 51.25 -21.14
C ALA A 174 -14.61 52.07 -21.11
N ARG A 175 -14.64 53.33 -21.58
CA ARG A 175 -13.47 54.22 -21.57
C ARG A 175 -13.04 54.62 -20.16
N ALA A 176 -13.99 54.92 -19.27
CA ALA A 176 -13.69 55.24 -17.88
C ALA A 176 -12.98 54.08 -17.15
N ALA A 177 -13.26 52.84 -17.58
CA ALA A 177 -12.60 51.63 -17.08
C ALA A 177 -11.25 51.31 -17.77
N GLY A 178 -10.77 52.16 -18.69
CA GLY A 178 -9.51 51.95 -19.40
C GLY A 178 -9.56 50.88 -20.49
N ALA A 179 -10.76 50.45 -20.91
CA ALA A 179 -10.92 49.51 -22.02
C ALA A 179 -10.79 50.25 -23.37
N ALA A 180 -9.94 49.73 -24.27
CA ALA A 180 -9.76 50.29 -25.61
C ALA A 180 -10.95 49.94 -26.53
N PRO A 181 -11.42 50.85 -27.39
CA PRO A 181 -12.57 50.58 -28.25
C PRO A 181 -12.23 49.53 -29.31
N SER A 182 -12.97 48.41 -29.33
CA SER A 182 -12.93 47.42 -30.41
C SER A 182 -14.13 47.61 -31.33
N LYS A 183 -13.91 47.80 -32.64
CA LYS A 183 -14.97 47.75 -33.65
C LYS A 183 -15.42 46.30 -33.86
N LEU A 184 -16.71 46.03 -33.68
CA LEU A 184 -17.44 44.93 -34.31
C LEU A 184 -18.41 45.59 -35.31
N ASP A 185 -18.43 45.11 -36.54
CA ASP A 185 -19.27 45.57 -37.64
C ASP A 185 -20.51 44.66 -37.79
N ARG A 186 -21.24 44.83 -38.89
CA ARG A 186 -22.73 44.94 -39.04
C ARG A 186 -23.67 43.98 -38.29
N ASP A 187 -23.18 43.00 -37.53
CA ASP A 187 -23.91 42.08 -36.65
C ASP A 187 -23.61 42.25 -35.13
N GLY A 188 -22.84 43.26 -34.68
CA GLY A 188 -22.59 43.55 -33.24
C GLY A 188 -21.68 44.76 -32.97
N LEU A 189 -21.37 45.11 -31.71
CA LEU A 189 -20.87 46.43 -31.22
C LEU A 189 -19.60 47.05 -31.87
N SER A 190 -19.70 48.28 -32.38
CA SER A 190 -18.55 49.17 -32.69
C SER A 190 -18.62 50.49 -31.91
N CYS A 191 -17.59 50.79 -31.12
CA CYS A 191 -17.29 52.13 -30.61
C CYS A 191 -16.13 52.72 -31.43
N GLU A 192 -16.27 53.91 -32.00
CA GLU A 192 -15.15 54.81 -32.38
C GLU A 192 -14.79 55.67 -31.17
#